data_AF-A0A3N5MTR6-F1
#
_entry.id   AF-A0A3N5MTR6-F1
#
_cell.length_a   1.000
_cell.length_b   1.000
_cell.length_c   1.000
_cell.angle_alpha   90.00
_cell.angle_beta   90.00
_cell.angle_gamma   90.00
#
_symmetry.space_group_name_H-M   'P 1'
#
loop_
_entity.id
_entity.type
_entity.pdbx_description
1 polymer ?
#
loop_
_entity_poly.entity_id
_entity_poly.type
_entity_poly.pdbx_seq_one_letter_code
_entity_poly.pdbx_strand_id
1 'polypeptide(L)'
;MDTSLDTLAPDAAPKRARAEIDLALTGMTCAACAARIERVLNRLPDVEAAVNFATEQAHVAYDPAAIPVDRLIDAVRKAGYDAHEPEPVSGDADAIAEAASRADLRHFVFAAVLTAPLLVQMVPMLLGLHTWMLPAWLQLVLATPVQFWLGARFYSSAWHALRGGGANMDVLIALGTSAAWGYSMAVTVLGAGGHVYFEASAAIITLVLMGKLLESRARRRASTAIRELIRLQPAQARVERDGALREVPVSSIRPGEVFVVRAGDS
;
A
#
# COMPACT_ATOMS: atom_id res chain seq x y z
N MET A 1 17.20 -35.64 -63.51
CA MET A 1 15.77 -35.78 -63.16
C MET A 1 15.75 -36.32 -61.75
N ASP A 2 16.11 -35.47 -60.80
CA ASP A 2 15.17 -34.65 -60.01
C ASP A 2 14.27 -35.51 -59.13
N THR A 3 14.52 -35.54 -57.82
CA THR A 3 13.63 -34.89 -56.84
C THR A 3 14.27 -34.94 -55.45
N SER A 4 14.90 -33.84 -55.06
CA SER A 4 15.24 -33.54 -53.67
C SER A 4 13.96 -33.06 -52.98
N LEU A 5 13.43 -33.87 -52.06
CA LEU A 5 12.35 -33.45 -51.16
C LEU A 5 12.96 -32.62 -50.02
N ASP A 6 13.06 -31.30 -50.24
CA ASP A 6 13.22 -30.34 -49.15
C ASP A 6 11.99 -30.37 -48.26
N THR A 7 12.16 -30.98 -47.09
CA THR A 7 11.15 -30.99 -46.03
C THR A 7 11.31 -29.70 -45.25
N LEU A 8 10.51 -28.68 -45.58
CA LEU A 8 10.41 -27.43 -44.82
C LEU A 8 9.98 -27.75 -43.37
N ALA A 9 10.86 -27.42 -42.43
CA ALA A 9 10.54 -27.41 -41.00
C ALA A 9 9.41 -26.40 -40.72
N PRO A 10 8.46 -26.69 -39.82
CA PRO A 10 7.42 -25.74 -39.46
C PRO A 10 8.03 -24.52 -38.77
N ASP A 11 7.74 -23.36 -39.35
CA ASP A 11 8.11 -22.03 -38.91
C ASP A 11 7.76 -21.84 -37.43
N ALA A 12 8.76 -21.53 -36.60
CA ALA A 12 8.56 -21.30 -35.18
C ALA A 12 7.70 -20.04 -35.01
N ALA A 13 6.51 -20.20 -34.43
CA ALA A 13 5.61 -19.10 -34.12
C ALA A 13 6.39 -17.96 -33.41
N PRO A 14 6.18 -16.69 -33.80
CA PRO A 14 6.94 -15.58 -33.25
C PRO A 14 6.77 -15.56 -31.73
N LYS A 15 7.89 -15.58 -30.99
CA LYS A 15 7.90 -15.34 -29.53
C LYS A 15 7.21 -14.01 -29.29
N ARG A 16 5.98 -14.05 -28.73
CA ARG A 16 5.27 -12.84 -28.30
C ARG A 16 6.19 -12.03 -27.39
N ALA A 17 6.36 -10.75 -27.70
CA ALA A 17 7.24 -9.87 -26.95
C ALA A 17 6.64 -9.63 -25.56
N ARG A 18 7.09 -10.41 -24.56
CA ARG A 18 6.76 -10.15 -23.15
C ARG A 18 7.41 -8.85 -22.73
N ALA A 19 6.62 -7.90 -22.26
CA ALA A 19 7.06 -6.68 -21.63
C ALA A 19 7.09 -6.87 -20.12
N GLU A 20 8.02 -6.20 -19.45
CA GLU A 20 8.10 -6.13 -17.99
C GLU A 20 7.75 -4.71 -17.55
N ILE A 21 6.95 -4.60 -16.50
CA ILE A 21 6.59 -3.33 -15.87
C ILE A 21 6.59 -3.48 -14.35
N ASP A 22 7.12 -2.47 -13.67
CA ASP A 22 6.92 -2.30 -12.25
C ASP A 22 5.65 -1.48 -12.01
N LEU A 23 4.82 -1.89 -11.06
CA LEU A 23 3.69 -1.11 -10.57
C LEU A 23 3.94 -0.78 -9.10
N ALA A 24 3.91 0.50 -8.76
CA ALA A 24 3.88 0.93 -7.37
C ALA A 24 2.48 0.68 -6.80
N LEU A 25 2.41 0.05 -5.63
CA LEU A 25 1.19 -0.41 -4.99
C LEU A 25 0.93 0.41 -3.72
N THR A 26 -0.32 0.81 -3.49
CA THR A 26 -0.73 1.48 -2.26
C THR A 26 -1.93 0.78 -1.60
N GLY A 27 -2.10 1.02 -0.30
CA GLY A 27 -3.15 0.37 0.51
C GLY A 27 -2.79 -1.01 1.06
N MET A 28 -1.57 -1.50 0.87
CA MET A 28 -1.10 -2.75 1.47
C MET A 28 -0.63 -2.55 2.91
N THR A 29 -1.22 -3.25 3.87
CA THR A 29 -0.82 -3.18 5.29
C THR A 29 -0.21 -4.47 5.83
N CYS A 30 -0.09 -5.54 5.03
CA CYS A 30 0.59 -6.78 5.46
C CYS A 30 1.02 -7.65 4.27
N ALA A 31 1.88 -8.64 4.53
CA ALA A 31 2.31 -9.62 3.54
C ALA A 31 1.14 -10.42 2.92
N ALA A 32 0.04 -10.61 3.64
CA ALA A 32 -1.16 -11.25 3.10
C ALA A 32 -1.86 -10.39 2.03
N CYS A 33 -1.73 -9.06 2.08
CA CYS A 33 -2.19 -8.17 1.01
C CYS A 33 -1.38 -8.39 -0.26
N ALA A 34 -0.05 -8.47 -0.15
CA ALA A 34 0.85 -8.72 -1.29
C ALA A 34 0.51 -10.06 -1.97
N ALA A 35 0.41 -11.14 -1.20
CA ALA A 35 0.04 -12.46 -1.72
C ALA A 35 -1.35 -12.48 -2.39
N ARG A 36 -2.27 -11.59 -1.97
CA ARG A 36 -3.58 -11.44 -2.61
C ARG A 36 -3.48 -10.71 -3.94
N ILE A 37 -2.76 -9.60 -3.99
CA ILE A 37 -2.53 -8.85 -5.24
C ILE A 37 -1.81 -9.74 -6.25
N GLU A 38 -0.78 -10.47 -5.82
CA GLU A 38 -0.05 -11.43 -6.66
C GLU A 38 -0.98 -12.48 -7.26
N ARG A 39 -1.86 -13.09 -6.46
CA ARG A 39 -2.88 -14.03 -6.95
C ARG A 39 -3.89 -13.40 -7.89
N VAL A 40 -4.23 -12.13 -7.72
CA VAL A 40 -5.19 -11.42 -8.59
C VAL A 40 -4.56 -11.14 -9.94
N LEU A 41 -3.31 -10.66 -9.96
CA LEU A 41 -2.57 -10.40 -11.19
C LEU A 41 -2.27 -11.69 -11.96
N ASN A 42 -1.79 -12.74 -11.28
CA ASN A 42 -1.52 -14.05 -11.90
C ASN A 42 -2.76 -14.82 -12.37
N ARG A 43 -3.98 -14.32 -12.11
CA ARG A 43 -5.21 -14.88 -12.69
C ARG A 43 -5.54 -14.30 -14.05
N LEU A 44 -4.91 -13.20 -14.44
CA LEU A 44 -5.07 -12.63 -15.77
C LEU A 44 -4.33 -13.50 -16.80
N PRO A 45 -4.89 -13.68 -18.00
CA PRO A 45 -4.24 -14.49 -19.03
C PRO A 45 -2.93 -13.85 -19.48
N ASP A 46 -1.90 -14.67 -19.68
CA ASP A 46 -0.57 -14.23 -20.14
C ASP A 46 0.11 -13.18 -19.23
N VAL A 47 -0.16 -13.23 -17.92
CA VAL A 47 0.46 -12.38 -16.89
C VAL A 47 1.22 -13.24 -15.88
N GLU A 48 2.48 -12.90 -15.64
CA GLU A 48 3.30 -13.41 -14.54
C GLU A 48 3.68 -12.24 -13.64
N ALA A 49 3.22 -12.24 -12.40
CA ALA A 49 3.42 -11.16 -11.45
C ALA A 49 4.05 -11.66 -10.15
N ALA A 50 5.01 -10.92 -9.62
CA ALA A 50 5.59 -11.11 -8.29
C ALA A 50 5.41 -9.82 -7.48
N VAL A 51 4.83 -9.94 -6.28
CA VAL A 51 4.56 -8.76 -5.45
C VAL A 51 5.46 -8.75 -4.24
N ASN A 52 6.29 -7.72 -4.15
CA ASN A 52 7.11 -7.50 -2.98
C ASN A 52 6.40 -6.53 -2.04
N PHE A 53 5.94 -7.07 -0.91
CA PHE A 53 5.39 -6.24 0.15
C PHE A 53 6.42 -5.16 0.52
N ALA A 54 7.64 -5.51 0.91
CA ALA A 54 8.62 -4.58 1.49
C ALA A 54 8.91 -3.34 0.63
N THR A 55 8.95 -3.48 -0.70
CA THR A 55 9.19 -2.37 -1.64
C THR A 55 7.90 -1.70 -2.14
N GLU A 56 6.73 -2.21 -1.77
CA GLU A 56 5.42 -1.74 -2.25
C GLU A 56 5.33 -1.77 -3.78
N GLN A 57 5.91 -2.79 -4.40
CA GLN A 57 5.98 -2.94 -5.86
C GLN A 57 5.49 -4.31 -6.31
N ALA A 58 4.77 -4.33 -7.43
CA ALA A 58 4.54 -5.52 -8.23
C ALA A 58 5.43 -5.49 -9.46
N HIS A 59 6.26 -6.50 -9.64
CA HIS A 59 6.97 -6.73 -10.89
C HIS A 59 6.10 -7.63 -11.77
N VAL A 60 5.74 -7.16 -12.96
CA VAL A 60 4.75 -7.82 -13.82
C VAL A 60 5.32 -8.03 -15.22
N ALA A 61 5.45 -9.28 -15.64
CA ALA A 61 5.70 -9.67 -17.01
C ALA A 61 4.36 -9.97 -17.70
N TYR A 62 4.09 -9.32 -18.82
CA TYR A 62 2.82 -9.42 -19.53
C TYR A 62 2.99 -9.25 -21.05
N ASP A 63 1.97 -9.64 -21.81
CA ASP A 63 1.88 -9.33 -23.24
C ASP A 63 1.09 -8.02 -23.45
N PRO A 64 1.73 -6.91 -23.85
CA PRO A 64 1.06 -5.63 -24.05
C PRO A 64 0.06 -5.65 -25.21
N ALA A 65 0.16 -6.61 -26.14
CA ALA A 65 -0.84 -6.79 -27.19
C ALA A 65 -2.12 -7.49 -26.68
N ALA A 66 -2.02 -8.24 -25.58
CA ALA A 66 -3.14 -8.97 -24.98
C ALA A 66 -3.81 -8.18 -23.85
N ILE A 67 -3.04 -7.51 -22.99
CA ILE A 67 -3.54 -6.81 -21.80
C ILE A 67 -2.88 -5.42 -21.69
N PRO A 68 -3.65 -4.33 -21.74
CA PRO A 68 -3.12 -2.99 -21.46
C PRO A 68 -2.85 -2.81 -19.96
N VAL A 69 -1.89 -1.95 -19.62
CA VAL A 69 -1.50 -1.66 -18.22
C VAL A 69 -2.68 -1.25 -17.35
N ASP A 70 -3.61 -0.46 -17.88
CA ASP A 70 -4.84 -0.04 -17.18
C ASP A 70 -5.65 -1.22 -16.64
N ARG A 71 -5.67 -2.36 -17.36
CA ARG A 71 -6.36 -3.58 -16.90
C ARG A 71 -5.65 -4.25 -15.73
N LEU A 72 -4.32 -4.16 -15.65
CA LEU A 72 -3.55 -4.62 -14.49
C LEU A 72 -3.88 -3.75 -13.28
N ILE A 73 -3.85 -2.43 -13.44
CA ILE A 73 -4.20 -1.46 -12.39
C ILE A 73 -5.65 -1.66 -11.91
N ASP A 74 -6.60 -1.82 -12.84
CA ASP A 74 -8.00 -2.09 -12.52
C ASP A 74 -8.20 -3.41 -11.75
N ALA A 75 -7.41 -4.44 -12.06
CA ALA A 75 -7.46 -5.70 -11.33
C ALA A 75 -7.02 -5.51 -9.87
N VAL A 76 -5.95 -4.73 -9.65
CA VAL A 76 -5.50 -4.33 -8.30
C VAL A 76 -6.56 -3.49 -7.58
N ARG A 77 -7.18 -2.53 -8.26
CA ARG A 77 -8.30 -1.72 -7.74
C ARG A 77 -9.50 -2.53 -7.33
N LYS A 78 -9.92 -3.48 -8.17
CA LYS A 78 -11.02 -4.41 -7.84
C LYS A 78 -10.70 -5.31 -6.66
N ALA A 79 -9.42 -5.59 -6.41
CA ALA A 79 -8.97 -6.31 -5.22
C ALA A 79 -8.98 -5.43 -3.94
N GLY A 80 -9.20 -4.12 -4.07
CA GLY A 80 -9.29 -3.19 -2.93
C GLY A 80 -7.98 -2.46 -2.61
N TYR A 81 -7.04 -2.46 -3.54
CA TYR A 81 -5.76 -1.75 -3.41
C TYR A 81 -5.68 -0.69 -4.51
N ASP A 82 -4.61 0.10 -4.57
CA ASP A 82 -4.40 1.00 -5.69
C ASP A 82 -3.01 0.76 -6.29
N ALA A 83 -2.87 1.03 -7.57
CA ALA A 83 -1.64 0.79 -8.32
C ALA A 83 -1.42 1.91 -9.34
N HIS A 84 -0.18 2.30 -9.51
CA HIS A 84 0.23 3.26 -10.53
C HIS A 84 1.60 2.91 -11.08
N GLU A 85 1.88 3.37 -12.29
CA GLU A 85 3.23 3.27 -12.84
C GLU A 85 4.19 4.09 -11.95
N PRO A 86 5.39 3.56 -11.63
CA PRO A 86 6.40 4.30 -10.89
C PRO A 86 6.83 5.48 -11.75
N GLU A 87 6.46 6.69 -11.33
CA GLU A 87 7.01 7.89 -11.93
C GLU A 87 8.53 7.90 -11.73
N PRO A 88 9.31 8.29 -12.76
CA PRO A 88 10.76 8.41 -12.62
C PRO A 88 11.07 9.34 -11.46
N VAL A 89 12.07 8.96 -10.64
CA VAL A 89 12.48 9.64 -9.40
C VAL A 89 12.82 11.11 -9.69
N SER A 90 11.80 11.96 -9.63
CA SER A 90 11.88 13.41 -9.67
C SER A 90 11.88 13.89 -8.21
N GLY A 91 12.52 15.03 -7.94
CA GLY A 91 12.55 15.62 -6.59
C GLY A 91 11.16 15.89 -6.01
N ASP A 92 10.13 15.95 -6.86
CA ASP A 92 8.73 16.14 -6.47
C ASP A 92 8.13 14.89 -5.80
N ALA A 93 8.56 13.67 -6.19
CA ALA A 93 8.07 12.43 -5.61
C ALA A 93 8.45 12.26 -4.13
N ASP A 94 9.68 12.67 -3.77
CA ASP A 94 10.15 12.67 -2.38
C ASP A 94 9.33 13.69 -1.53
N ALA A 95 9.01 14.86 -2.09
CA ALA A 95 8.16 15.87 -1.44
C ALA A 95 6.70 15.40 -1.25
N ILE A 96 6.12 14.70 -2.23
CA ILE A 96 4.77 14.10 -2.13
C ILE A 96 4.75 13.03 -1.04
N ALA A 97 5.76 12.16 -0.98
CA ALA A 97 5.88 11.12 0.05
C ALA A 97 6.01 11.72 1.46
N GLU A 98 6.78 12.80 1.61
CA GLU A 98 6.86 13.54 2.87
C GLU A 98 5.52 14.17 3.28
N ALA A 99 4.80 14.78 2.33
CA ALA A 99 3.50 15.39 2.59
C ALA A 99 2.46 14.35 3.06
N ALA A 100 2.44 13.16 2.43
CA ALA A 100 1.59 12.05 2.85
C ALA A 100 1.89 11.59 4.29
N SER A 101 3.17 11.46 4.64
CA SER A 101 3.61 11.11 6.01
C SER A 101 3.18 12.15 7.05
N ARG A 102 3.26 13.44 6.71
CA ARG A 102 2.77 14.54 7.58
C ARG A 102 1.25 14.48 7.73
N ALA A 103 0.52 14.13 6.67
CA ALA A 103 -0.93 13.98 6.72
C ALA A 103 -1.33 12.84 7.67
N ASP A 104 -0.67 11.68 7.62
CA ASP A 104 -0.94 10.57 8.53
C ASP A 104 -0.75 10.94 10.01
N LEU A 105 0.35 11.65 10.30
CA LEU A 105 0.61 12.14 11.66
C LEU A 105 -0.46 13.14 12.11
N ARG A 106 -0.90 14.05 11.24
CA ARG A 106 -2.00 14.98 11.54
C ARG A 106 -3.29 14.23 11.86
N HIS A 107 -3.69 13.26 11.04
CA HIS A 107 -4.89 12.46 11.30
C HIS A 107 -4.81 11.71 12.65
N PHE A 108 -3.64 11.13 12.97
CA PHE A 108 -3.42 10.51 14.27
C PHE A 108 -3.54 11.52 15.42
N VAL A 109 -2.91 12.70 15.31
CA VAL A 109 -2.99 13.75 16.34
C VAL A 109 -4.44 14.20 16.52
N PHE A 110 -5.19 14.42 15.44
CA PHE A 110 -6.62 14.75 15.53
C PHE A 110 -7.43 13.64 16.22
N ALA A 111 -7.18 12.36 15.89
CA ALA A 111 -7.83 11.23 16.56
C ALA A 111 -7.51 11.20 18.06
N ALA A 112 -6.23 11.38 18.40
CA ALA A 112 -5.76 11.38 19.79
C ALA A 112 -6.36 12.53 20.60
N VAL A 113 -6.44 13.73 20.04
CA VAL A 113 -7.03 14.90 20.71
C VAL A 113 -8.52 14.70 20.96
N LEU A 114 -9.27 14.18 19.98
CA LEU A 114 -10.71 13.92 20.14
C LEU A 114 -11.00 12.76 21.10
N THR A 115 -10.11 11.77 21.14
CA THR A 115 -10.24 10.59 22.00
C THR A 115 -9.74 10.83 23.42
N ALA A 116 -8.82 11.79 23.63
CA ALA A 116 -8.22 12.05 24.94
C ALA A 116 -9.25 12.34 26.04
N PRO A 117 -10.26 13.22 25.87
CA PRO A 117 -11.29 13.44 26.88
C PRO A 117 -12.05 12.15 27.26
N LEU A 118 -12.30 11.27 26.28
CA LEU A 118 -13.00 9.99 26.46
C LEU A 118 -12.15 8.97 27.23
N LEU A 119 -10.82 9.05 27.14
CA LEU A 119 -9.91 8.22 27.92
C LEU A 119 -9.67 8.80 29.32
N VAL A 120 -9.57 10.12 29.43
CA VAL A 120 -9.35 10.81 30.72
C VAL A 120 -10.48 10.51 31.69
N GLN A 121 -11.74 10.42 31.23
CA GLN A 121 -12.86 10.05 32.10
C GLN A 121 -12.76 8.61 32.65
N MET A 122 -11.96 7.72 32.06
CA MET A 122 -11.75 6.36 32.60
C MET A 122 -10.88 6.37 33.86
N VAL A 123 -10.06 7.41 34.08
CA VAL A 123 -9.12 7.48 35.22
C VAL A 123 -9.87 7.61 36.57
N PRO A 124 -10.83 8.52 36.75
CA PRO A 124 -11.64 8.55 37.98
C PRO A 124 -12.41 7.24 38.21
N MET A 125 -12.98 6.66 37.15
CA MET A 125 -13.71 5.40 37.22
C MET A 125 -12.82 4.25 37.71
N LEU A 126 -11.56 4.19 37.25
CA LEU A 126 -10.57 3.22 37.71
C LEU A 126 -10.23 3.38 39.20
N LEU A 127 -10.25 4.61 39.72
CA LEU A 127 -10.04 4.94 41.13
C LEU A 127 -11.31 4.77 41.99
N GLY A 128 -12.41 4.29 41.42
CA GLY A 128 -13.71 4.14 42.09
C GLY A 128 -14.48 5.46 42.27
N LEU A 129 -13.98 6.56 41.70
CA LEU A 129 -14.59 7.88 41.77
C LEU A 129 -15.56 8.06 40.60
N HIS A 130 -16.86 8.11 40.91
CA HIS A 130 -17.93 8.28 39.92
C HIS A 130 -18.32 9.75 39.71
N THR A 131 -17.45 10.69 40.10
CA THR A 131 -17.77 12.11 40.20
C THR A 131 -17.71 12.85 38.86
N TRP A 132 -17.05 12.29 37.85
CA TRP A 132 -16.84 12.93 36.56
C TRP A 132 -17.09 11.97 35.40
N MET A 133 -18.25 12.10 34.76
CA MET A 133 -18.57 11.43 33.50
C MET A 133 -18.94 12.48 32.46
N LEU A 134 -18.37 12.38 31.25
CA LEU A 134 -18.81 13.23 30.16
C LEU A 134 -20.27 12.91 29.83
N PRO A 135 -21.12 13.92 29.57
CA PRO A 135 -22.47 13.69 29.10
C PRO A 135 -22.48 12.81 27.84
N ALA A 136 -23.43 11.87 27.75
CA ALA A 136 -23.49 10.91 26.64
C ALA A 136 -23.55 11.58 25.26
N TRP A 137 -24.24 12.73 25.15
CA TRP A 137 -24.29 13.51 23.91
C TRP A 137 -22.90 14.06 23.51
N LEU A 138 -22.08 14.47 24.47
CA LEU A 138 -20.74 14.99 24.21
C LEU A 138 -19.80 13.85 23.80
N GLN A 139 -19.94 12.68 24.42
CA GLN A 139 -19.21 11.49 24.02
C GLN A 139 -19.56 11.07 22.58
N LEU A 140 -20.85 11.10 22.23
CA LEU A 140 -21.32 10.84 20.87
C LEU A 140 -20.68 11.83 19.87
N VAL A 141 -20.70 13.14 20.18
CA VAL A 141 -20.15 14.18 19.30
C VAL A 141 -18.63 14.03 19.11
N LEU A 142 -17.88 13.67 20.16
CA LEU A 142 -16.43 13.46 20.06
C LEU A 142 -16.07 12.14 19.35
N ALA A 143 -16.81 11.06 19.63
CA ALA A 143 -16.52 9.75 19.05
C ALA A 143 -16.93 9.65 17.58
N THR A 144 -17.96 10.38 17.13
CA THR A 144 -18.49 10.27 15.75
C THR A 144 -17.47 10.65 14.67
N PRO A 145 -16.72 11.78 14.78
CA PRO A 145 -15.65 12.08 13.83
C PRO A 145 -14.50 11.06 13.88
N VAL A 146 -14.16 10.55 15.06
CA VAL A 146 -13.15 9.49 15.18
C VAL A 146 -13.62 8.23 14.46
N GLN A 147 -14.88 7.84 14.67
CA GLN A 147 -15.52 6.66 14.09
C GLN A 147 -15.60 6.72 12.58
N PHE A 148 -16.28 7.74 12.04
CA PHE A 148 -16.71 7.74 10.64
C PHE A 148 -15.80 8.54 9.72
N TRP A 149 -15.07 9.53 10.24
CA TRP A 149 -14.15 10.31 9.41
C TRP A 149 -12.74 9.74 9.46
N LEU A 150 -12.13 9.67 10.65
CA LEU A 150 -10.77 9.15 10.81
C LEU A 150 -10.73 7.63 10.60
N GLY A 151 -11.79 6.94 11.04
CA GLY A 151 -11.99 5.52 10.85
C GLY A 151 -12.53 5.11 9.46
N ALA A 152 -12.93 6.05 8.59
CA ALA A 152 -13.50 5.76 7.26
C ALA A 152 -12.66 4.76 6.44
N ARG A 153 -11.33 4.88 6.55
CA ARG A 153 -10.36 4.02 5.87
C ARG A 153 -10.48 2.54 6.24
N PHE A 154 -10.90 2.24 7.47
CA PHE A 154 -11.08 0.87 7.93
C PHE A 154 -12.36 0.28 7.36
N TYR A 155 -13.42 1.08 7.25
CA TYR A 155 -14.67 0.66 6.61
C TYR A 155 -14.49 0.39 5.12
N SER A 156 -13.78 1.28 4.40
CA SER A 156 -13.50 1.04 2.98
C SER A 156 -12.65 -0.21 2.81
N SER A 157 -11.55 -0.36 3.55
CA SER A 157 -10.70 -1.56 3.50
C SER A 157 -11.49 -2.85 3.82
N ALA A 158 -12.30 -2.83 4.89
CA ALA A 158 -13.14 -3.95 5.28
C ALA A 158 -14.14 -4.35 4.18
N TRP A 159 -14.80 -3.36 3.57
CA TRP A 159 -15.75 -3.59 2.48
C TRP A 159 -15.10 -4.28 1.28
N HIS A 160 -13.92 -3.80 0.85
CA HIS A 160 -13.21 -4.41 -0.28
C HIS A 160 -12.67 -5.81 0.05
N ALA A 161 -12.23 -6.04 1.29
CA ALA A 161 -11.81 -7.36 1.75
C ALA A 161 -12.96 -8.37 1.65
N LEU A 162 -14.12 -8.02 2.22
CA LEU A 162 -15.32 -8.85 2.19
C LEU A 162 -15.84 -9.08 0.78
N ARG A 163 -15.90 -8.03 -0.05
CA ARG A 163 -16.39 -8.12 -1.43
C ARG A 163 -15.54 -9.05 -2.30
N GLY A 164 -14.24 -9.11 -2.02
CA GLY A 164 -13.34 -10.05 -2.68
C GLY A 164 -13.12 -11.35 -1.91
N GLY A 165 -14.07 -11.76 -1.06
CA GLY A 165 -14.15 -13.09 -0.45
C GLY A 165 -13.16 -13.37 0.69
N GLY A 166 -12.57 -12.34 1.29
CA GLY A 166 -11.61 -12.49 2.39
C GLY A 166 -11.98 -11.67 3.63
N ALA A 167 -11.23 -11.89 4.70
CA ALA A 167 -11.28 -11.06 5.91
C ALA A 167 -9.86 -10.57 6.25
N ASN A 168 -9.73 -9.31 6.63
CA ASN A 168 -8.48 -8.71 7.09
C ASN A 168 -8.66 -8.09 8.49
N MET A 169 -7.58 -7.55 9.07
CA MET A 169 -7.64 -6.89 10.38
C MET A 169 -8.68 -5.76 10.43
N ASP A 170 -8.81 -5.02 9.32
CA ASP A 170 -9.73 -3.88 9.23
C ASP A 170 -11.20 -4.31 9.30
N VAL A 171 -11.56 -5.53 8.85
CA VAL A 171 -12.91 -6.10 9.04
C VAL A 171 -13.26 -6.23 10.52
N LEU A 172 -12.35 -6.78 11.33
CA LEU A 172 -12.59 -6.96 12.76
C LEU A 172 -12.73 -5.61 13.48
N ILE A 173 -11.88 -4.65 13.11
CA ILE A 173 -11.92 -3.29 13.66
C ILE A 173 -13.26 -2.62 13.30
N ALA A 174 -13.64 -2.63 12.02
CA ALA A 174 -14.88 -2.02 11.56
C ALA A 174 -16.09 -2.63 12.26
N LEU A 175 -16.15 -3.96 12.39
CA LEU A 175 -17.24 -4.65 13.07
C LEU A 175 -17.31 -4.29 14.56
N GLY A 176 -16.20 -4.42 15.29
CA GLY A 176 -16.18 -4.22 16.74
C GLY A 176 -16.46 -2.78 17.13
N THR A 177 -15.84 -1.82 16.44
CA THR A 177 -16.06 -0.38 16.69
C THR A 177 -17.48 0.02 16.29
N SER A 178 -18.03 -0.50 15.18
CA SER A 178 -19.43 -0.23 14.80
C SER A 178 -20.41 -0.76 15.83
N ALA A 179 -20.18 -1.96 16.36
CA ALA A 179 -21.03 -2.55 17.38
C ALA A 179 -21.02 -1.72 18.67
N ALA A 180 -19.84 -1.32 19.15
CA ALA A 180 -19.68 -0.47 20.33
C ALA A 180 -20.35 0.91 20.14
N TRP A 181 -20.07 1.58 19.02
CA TRP A 181 -20.66 2.89 18.72
C TRP A 181 -22.18 2.80 18.52
N GLY A 182 -22.67 1.82 17.78
CA GLY A 182 -24.09 1.62 17.48
C GLY A 182 -24.91 1.29 18.72
N TYR A 183 -24.41 0.42 19.60
CA TYR A 183 -25.02 0.17 20.91
C TYR A 183 -25.10 1.44 21.75
N SER A 184 -23.99 2.19 21.82
CA SER A 184 -23.90 3.42 22.61
C SER A 184 -24.84 4.51 22.09
N MET A 185 -24.97 4.63 20.77
CA MET A 185 -25.94 5.51 20.12
C MET A 185 -27.36 5.10 20.50
N ALA A 186 -27.71 3.81 20.42
CA ALA A 186 -29.05 3.33 20.78
C ALA A 186 -29.39 3.64 22.24
N VAL A 187 -28.47 3.36 23.18
CA VAL A 187 -28.65 3.68 24.60
C VAL A 187 -28.84 5.19 24.83
N THR A 188 -28.07 6.02 24.13
CA THR A 188 -28.12 7.48 24.25
C THR A 188 -29.43 8.06 23.71
N VAL A 189 -29.90 7.58 22.57
CA VAL A 189 -31.12 8.08 21.91
C VAL A 189 -32.39 7.56 22.58
N LEU A 190 -32.41 6.30 23.01
CA LEU A 190 -33.55 5.67 23.68
C LEU A 190 -33.63 6.02 25.17
N GLY A 191 -32.62 6.71 25.72
CA GLY A 191 -32.57 7.07 27.14
C GLY A 191 -32.51 5.87 28.08
N ALA A 192 -31.97 4.73 27.63
CA ALA A 192 -32.09 3.44 28.30
C ALA A 192 -31.25 3.30 29.60
N GLY A 193 -30.70 4.39 30.16
CA GLY A 193 -30.02 4.41 31.46
C GLY A 193 -28.76 3.53 31.59
N GLY A 194 -28.20 3.05 30.47
CA GLY A 194 -27.06 2.13 30.45
C GLY A 194 -25.70 2.81 30.28
N HIS A 195 -24.63 2.06 30.55
CA HIS A 195 -23.27 2.47 30.22
C HIS A 195 -23.09 2.54 28.70
N VAL A 196 -22.45 3.61 28.24
CA VAL A 196 -22.05 3.81 26.84
C VAL A 196 -20.58 3.39 26.67
N TYR A 197 -20.23 2.97 25.46
CA TYR A 197 -18.93 2.47 25.04
C TYR A 197 -18.34 3.29 23.88
N PHE A 198 -18.67 4.58 23.81
CA PHE A 198 -18.13 5.49 22.79
C PHE A 198 -16.60 5.61 22.93
N GLU A 199 -16.10 5.59 24.15
CA GLU A 199 -14.67 5.60 24.48
C GLU A 199 -13.97 4.35 23.95
N ALA A 200 -14.56 3.17 24.10
CA ALA A 200 -13.98 1.93 23.59
C ALA A 200 -13.81 1.98 22.07
N SER A 201 -14.84 2.44 21.35
CA SER A 201 -14.80 2.57 19.90
C SER A 201 -13.72 3.55 19.42
N ALA A 202 -13.70 4.76 20.00
CA ALA A 202 -12.74 5.80 19.66
C ALA A 202 -11.29 5.43 20.03
N ALA A 203 -11.11 4.75 21.17
CA ALA A 203 -9.82 4.26 21.64
C ALA A 203 -9.24 3.21 20.70
N ILE A 204 -10.03 2.21 20.29
CA ILE A 204 -9.58 1.17 19.36
C ILE A 204 -9.12 1.80 18.04
N ILE A 205 -9.91 2.69 17.45
CA ILE A 205 -9.55 3.36 16.18
C ILE A 205 -8.25 4.15 16.34
N THR A 206 -8.13 4.93 17.41
CA THR A 206 -6.94 5.74 17.68
C THR A 206 -5.68 4.90 17.88
N LEU A 207 -5.77 3.80 18.63
CA LEU A 207 -4.65 2.89 18.86
C LEU A 207 -4.24 2.16 17.59
N VAL A 208 -5.19 1.73 16.76
CA VAL A 208 -4.88 1.12 15.45
C VAL A 208 -4.21 2.13 14.53
N LEU A 209 -4.69 3.38 14.49
CA LEU A 209 -4.05 4.46 13.72
C LEU A 209 -2.61 4.69 14.17
N MET A 210 -2.37 4.71 15.49
CA MET A 210 -1.02 4.77 16.04
C MET A 210 -0.17 3.57 15.59
N GLY A 211 -0.71 2.35 15.67
CA GLY A 211 -0.03 1.14 15.25
C GLY A 211 0.42 1.20 13.78
N LYS A 212 -0.51 1.56 12.87
CA LYS A 212 -0.20 1.74 11.44
C LYS A 212 0.80 2.88 11.20
N LEU A 213 0.76 3.95 12.00
CA LEU A 213 1.74 5.04 11.92
C LEU A 213 3.16 4.56 12.32
N LEU A 214 3.27 3.80 13.40
CA LEU A 214 4.54 3.23 13.85
C LEU A 214 5.10 2.21 12.86
N GLU A 215 4.23 1.32 12.36
CA GLU A 215 4.58 0.33 11.33
C GLU A 215 5.11 1.02 10.06
N SER A 216 4.36 1.99 9.53
CA SER A 216 4.76 2.72 8.32
C SER A 216 6.08 3.48 8.52
N ARG A 217 6.31 4.06 9.71
CA ARG A 217 7.56 4.77 10.03
C ARG A 217 8.74 3.82 10.14
N ALA A 218 8.56 2.66 10.78
CA ALA A 218 9.61 1.65 10.90
C ALA A 218 9.99 1.10 9.52
N ARG A 219 9.00 0.79 8.69
CA ARG A 219 9.20 0.30 7.33
C ARG A 219 9.91 1.31 6.43
N ARG A 220 9.44 2.58 6.41
CA ARG A 220 10.04 3.63 5.59
C ARG A 220 11.54 3.77 5.85
N ARG A 221 11.97 3.74 7.12
CA ARG A 221 13.39 3.80 7.49
C ARG A 221 14.20 2.66 6.86
N ALA A 222 13.68 1.43 6.91
CA ALA A 222 14.34 0.29 6.29
C ALA A 222 14.40 0.43 4.75
N SER A 223 13.30 0.83 4.12
CA SER A 223 13.22 0.99 2.66
C SER A 223 14.10 2.14 2.14
N THR A 224 14.27 3.23 2.90
CA THR A 224 15.16 4.35 2.52
C THR A 224 16.62 3.90 2.52
N ALA A 225 17.06 3.15 3.52
CA ALA A 225 18.45 2.64 3.57
C ALA A 225 18.78 1.75 2.36
N ILE A 226 17.84 0.87 1.97
CA ILE A 226 18.00 0.04 0.77
C ILE A 226 18.04 0.90 -0.50
N ARG A 227 17.17 1.92 -0.61
CA ARG A 227 17.16 2.84 -1.76
C ARG A 227 18.45 3.66 -1.87
N GLU A 228 19.03 4.08 -0.76
CA GLU A 228 20.33 4.78 -0.76
C GLU A 228 21.45 3.88 -1.31
N LEU A 229 21.45 2.58 -0.95
CA LEU A 229 22.38 1.61 -1.52
C LEU A 229 22.18 1.42 -3.03
N ILE A 230 20.93 1.37 -3.51
CA ILE A 230 20.62 1.28 -4.95
C ILE A 230 21.05 2.56 -5.69
N ARG A 231 20.88 3.74 -5.08
CA ARG A 231 21.31 5.03 -5.67
C ARG A 231 22.83 5.15 -5.83
N LEU A 232 23.62 4.35 -5.10
CA LEU A 232 25.07 4.27 -5.31
C LEU A 232 25.44 3.52 -6.59
N GLN A 233 24.50 2.78 -7.20
CA GLN A 233 24.75 2.11 -8.47
C GLN A 233 24.77 3.16 -9.60
N PRO A 234 25.84 3.22 -10.41
CA PRO A 234 25.94 4.18 -11.50
C PRO A 234 24.80 4.00 -12.50
N ALA A 235 24.11 5.09 -12.84
CA ALA A 235 23.03 5.07 -13.82
C ALA A 235 23.55 5.00 -15.27
N GLN A 236 24.78 5.48 -15.50
CA GLN A 236 25.41 5.56 -16.80
C GLN A 236 26.81 4.96 -16.78
N ALA A 237 27.20 4.36 -17.89
CA ALA A 237 28.54 3.86 -18.12
C ALA A 237 29.02 4.27 -19.52
N ARG A 238 30.33 4.44 -19.66
CA ARG A 238 30.97 4.84 -20.91
C ARG A 238 31.47 3.61 -21.63
N VAL A 239 30.81 3.26 -22.72
CA VAL A 239 31.13 2.09 -23.53
C VAL A 239 31.85 2.54 -24.80
N GLU A 240 32.88 1.80 -25.20
CA GLU A 240 33.57 2.00 -26.46
C GLU A 240 32.79 1.28 -27.58
N ARG A 241 32.17 2.05 -28.47
CA ARG A 241 31.50 1.54 -29.68
C ARG A 241 32.05 2.27 -30.90
N ASP A 242 32.46 1.53 -31.92
CA ASP A 242 33.03 2.07 -33.16
C ASP A 242 34.25 2.99 -32.96
N GLY A 243 35.09 2.69 -31.95
CA GLY A 243 36.28 3.49 -31.61
C GLY A 243 35.97 4.85 -30.95
N ALA A 244 34.72 5.09 -30.56
CA ALA A 244 34.30 6.28 -29.83
C ALA A 244 33.68 5.90 -28.48
N LEU A 245 33.99 6.67 -27.44
CA LEU A 245 33.35 6.54 -26.13
C LEU A 245 31.96 7.18 -26.17
N ARG A 246 30.93 6.41 -25.82
CA ARG A 246 29.56 6.91 -25.67
C ARG A 246 29.03 6.59 -24.28
N GLU A 247 28.39 7.57 -23.65
CA GLU A 247 27.61 7.35 -22.43
C GLU A 247 26.31 6.65 -22.78
N VAL A 248 26.10 5.49 -22.15
CA VAL A 248 24.91 4.69 -22.30
C VAL A 248 24.37 4.31 -20.91
N PRO A 249 23.05 4.12 -20.76
CA PRO A 249 22.49 3.59 -19.52
C PRO A 249 23.11 2.23 -19.19
N VAL A 250 23.46 1.98 -17.92
CA VAL A 250 24.05 0.70 -17.50
C VAL A 250 23.17 -0.49 -17.86
N SER A 251 21.84 -0.31 -17.85
CA SER A 251 20.85 -1.32 -18.28
C SER A 251 20.92 -1.72 -19.75
N SER A 252 21.61 -0.94 -20.60
CA SER A 252 21.74 -1.19 -22.04
C SER A 252 23.04 -1.88 -22.45
N ILE A 253 23.92 -2.16 -21.48
CA ILE A 253 25.23 -2.79 -21.70
C ILE A 253 25.06 -4.30 -21.83
N ARG A 254 25.76 -4.90 -22.80
CA ARG A 254 25.72 -6.35 -23.07
C ARG A 254 27.02 -7.05 -22.65
N PRO A 255 26.95 -8.35 -22.28
CA PRO A 255 28.15 -9.14 -22.00
C PRO A 255 29.09 -9.14 -23.22
N GLY A 256 30.35 -8.73 -23.01
CA GLY A 256 31.38 -8.65 -24.04
C GLY A 256 31.68 -7.23 -24.56
N GLU A 257 30.94 -6.20 -24.13
CA GLU A 257 31.27 -4.81 -24.44
C GLU A 257 32.42 -4.27 -23.58
N VAL A 258 33.29 -3.45 -24.18
CA VAL A 258 34.40 -2.77 -23.48
C VAL A 258 33.91 -1.44 -22.96
N PHE A 259 34.03 -1.21 -21.66
CA PHE A 259 33.69 0.07 -21.02
C PHE A 259 34.91 0.64 -20.28
N VAL A 260 34.96 1.96 -20.17
CA VAL A 260 36.07 2.68 -19.56
C VAL A 260 35.64 3.28 -18.23
N VAL A 261 36.36 2.92 -17.17
CA VAL A 261 36.20 3.48 -15.81
C VAL A 261 37.40 4.38 -15.54
N ARG A 262 37.16 5.67 -15.25
CA ARG A 262 38.25 6.58 -14.85
C ARG A 262 38.50 6.47 -13.36
N ALA A 263 39.69 6.89 -12.93
CA ALA A 263 39.99 6.97 -11.50
C ALA A 263 38.98 7.90 -10.80
N GLY A 264 38.20 7.36 -9.86
CA GLY A 264 37.15 8.07 -9.14
C GLY A 264 35.71 7.79 -9.63
N ASP A 265 35.54 7.10 -10.76
CA ASP A 265 34.23 6.60 -11.19
C ASP A 265 33.90 5.30 -10.43
N SER A 266 32.61 5.10 -10.09
CA SER A 266 32.07 3.88 -9.48
C SER A 266 31.12 3.18 -10.45
#